data_AF-U2SZA2-F1
#
_entry.id   AF-U2SZA2-F1
#
_cell.length_a   1.000
_cell.length_b   1.000
_cell.length_c   1.000
_cell.angle_alpha   90.00
_cell.angle_beta   90.00
_cell.angle_gamma   90.00
#
_symmetry.space_group_name_H-M   'P 1'
#
loop_
_entity.id
_entity.type
_entity.pdbx_description
1 polymer ?
#
loop_
_entity_poly.entity_id
_entity_poly.type
_entity_poly.pdbx_seq_one_letter_code
_entity_poly.pdbx_strand_id
1 'polypeptide(L)'
;EDDGDGGLRFVDRPPVLQRAEPEIRALADAAFHRYRETVPPNVALLLSQYRLLDVARRVVGVGSVGTRCFILALRGPAEETLILQLKEAGSSVVEQFGGVTPLPGYLDPALFPEQQGYRVVACQRILQAVSDPFLGFLKESGFTFYLRLFRNRNASFEIPAMNSVQFRDYARICAVVLARAHARSPKAAFVSGYLGTGDSFPRAVARWSSAYADQAEEDYAGFVAAARDGRFTVAA
;
A
#
# COMPACT_ATOMS: atom_id res chain seq x y z
N GLU A 1 -20.22 -12.35 7.73
CA GLU A 1 -21.46 -13.07 8.07
C GLU A 1 -21.14 -14.11 9.12
N ASP A 2 -22.16 -14.56 9.86
CA ASP A 2 -22.01 -15.72 10.75
C ASP A 2 -21.70 -16.94 9.88
N ASP A 3 -20.72 -17.75 10.29
CA ASP A 3 -20.36 -18.95 9.55
C ASP A 3 -21.24 -20.16 9.87
N GLY A 4 -22.12 -20.05 10.88
CA GLY A 4 -23.04 -21.09 11.33
C GLY A 4 -22.55 -21.87 12.55
N ASP A 5 -21.26 -21.75 12.91
CA ASP A 5 -20.63 -22.39 14.07
C ASP A 5 -20.22 -21.36 15.14
N GLY A 6 -20.81 -20.15 15.08
CA GLY A 6 -20.51 -19.04 15.99
C GLY A 6 -19.26 -18.24 15.62
N GLY A 7 -18.69 -18.47 14.43
CA GLY A 7 -17.58 -17.69 13.87
C GLY A 7 -18.05 -16.61 12.89
N LEU A 8 -17.13 -15.71 12.53
CA LEU A 8 -17.36 -14.67 11.53
C LEU A 8 -16.51 -14.95 10.30
N ARG A 9 -17.15 -14.91 9.13
CA ARG A 9 -16.48 -15.02 7.83
C ARG A 9 -16.68 -13.80 6.95
N PHE A 10 -15.75 -13.55 6.04
CA PHE A 10 -15.90 -12.54 5.00
C PHE A 10 -17.06 -12.93 4.05
N VAL A 11 -17.82 -11.91 3.63
CA VAL A 11 -18.88 -12.08 2.63
C VAL A 11 -18.25 -11.94 1.25
N ASP A 12 -18.39 -12.94 0.40
CA ASP A 12 -17.85 -12.90 -0.95
C ASP A 12 -18.48 -11.77 -1.77
N ARG A 13 -17.61 -11.02 -2.46
CA ARG A 13 -17.94 -9.94 -3.39
C ARG A 13 -16.98 -9.97 -4.56
N PRO A 14 -17.03 -11.00 -5.43
CA PRO A 14 -16.14 -11.10 -6.57
C PRO A 14 -16.29 -9.90 -7.54
N PRO A 15 -15.20 -9.44 -8.20
CA PRO A 15 -13.81 -9.89 -8.06
C PRO A 15 -13.05 -9.19 -6.90
N VAL A 16 -13.75 -8.32 -6.17
CA VAL A 16 -13.19 -7.37 -5.21
C VAL A 16 -12.70 -8.09 -3.95
N LEU A 17 -13.52 -8.97 -3.37
CA LEU A 17 -13.22 -9.76 -2.19
C LEU A 17 -13.67 -11.19 -2.45
N GLN A 18 -12.76 -12.14 -2.33
CA GLN A 18 -13.04 -13.56 -2.53
C GLN A 18 -12.42 -14.34 -1.39
N ARG A 19 -13.12 -15.35 -0.90
CA ARG A 19 -12.62 -16.26 0.11
C ARG A 19 -11.27 -16.85 -0.32
N ALA A 20 -10.36 -16.95 0.65
CA ALA A 20 -9.08 -17.58 0.42
C ALA A 20 -9.22 -19.10 0.29
N GLU A 21 -8.49 -19.68 -0.65
CA GLU A 21 -8.29 -21.13 -0.74
C GLU A 21 -7.56 -21.66 0.51
N PRO A 22 -7.69 -22.95 0.85
CA PRO A 22 -7.08 -23.53 2.06
C PRO A 22 -5.56 -23.29 2.17
N GLU A 23 -4.84 -23.35 1.04
CA GLU A 23 -3.40 -23.10 0.98
C GLU A 23 -3.05 -21.66 1.36
N ILE A 24 -3.86 -20.70 0.90
CA ILE A 24 -3.71 -19.28 1.23
C ILE A 24 -4.03 -19.03 2.71
N ARG A 25 -5.00 -19.75 3.28
CA ARG A 25 -5.28 -19.68 4.72
C ARG A 25 -4.10 -20.18 5.55
N ALA A 26 -3.48 -21.31 5.16
CA ALA A 26 -2.28 -21.82 5.81
C ALA A 26 -1.10 -20.86 5.71
N LEU A 27 -0.88 -20.26 4.53
CA LEU A 27 0.13 -19.22 4.33
C LEU A 27 -0.14 -18.00 5.23
N ALA A 28 -1.39 -17.54 5.32
CA ALA A 28 -1.76 -16.38 6.13
C ALA A 28 -1.57 -16.64 7.63
N ASP A 29 -1.83 -17.86 8.09
CA ASP A 29 -1.60 -18.27 9.48
C ASP A 29 -0.10 -18.26 9.82
N ALA A 30 0.73 -18.93 8.99
CA ALA A 30 2.19 -18.90 9.13
C ALA A 30 2.74 -17.47 9.05
N ALA A 31 2.23 -16.67 8.12
CA ALA A 31 2.57 -15.25 7.98
C ALA A 31 2.23 -14.46 9.25
N PHE A 32 1.06 -14.68 9.85
CA PHE A 32 0.67 -13.99 11.08
C PHE A 32 1.60 -14.33 12.25
N HIS A 33 2.03 -15.58 12.36
CA HIS A 33 3.02 -16.01 13.35
C HIS A 33 4.37 -15.32 13.15
N ARG A 34 4.95 -15.33 11.94
CA ARG A 34 6.22 -14.64 11.65
C ARG A 34 6.14 -13.13 11.81
N TYR A 35 5.03 -12.54 11.39
CA TYR A 35 4.78 -11.10 11.50
C TYR A 35 4.97 -10.58 12.93
N ARG A 36 4.52 -11.35 13.93
CA ARG A 36 4.63 -11.00 15.36
C ARG A 36 6.08 -10.85 15.85
N GLU A 37 7.05 -11.42 15.13
CA GLU A 37 8.48 -11.29 15.44
C GLU A 37 9.08 -9.94 15.03
N THR A 38 8.39 -9.18 14.16
CA THR A 38 8.92 -7.94 13.55
C THR A 38 8.24 -6.66 14.05
N VAL A 39 7.16 -6.80 14.83
CA VAL A 39 6.45 -5.67 15.43
C VAL A 39 7.02 -5.32 16.81
N PRO A 40 6.77 -4.11 17.32
CA PRO A 40 7.17 -3.74 18.68
C PRO A 40 6.62 -4.71 19.74
N PRO A 41 7.34 -4.96 20.86
CA PRO A 41 6.95 -5.95 21.87
C PRO A 41 5.54 -5.78 22.44
N ASN A 42 5.08 -4.54 22.63
CA ASN A 42 3.73 -4.23 23.09
C ASN A 42 2.66 -4.67 22.06
N VAL A 43 2.95 -4.53 20.76
CA VAL A 43 2.07 -4.98 19.68
C VAL A 43 2.12 -6.50 19.55
N ALA A 44 3.31 -7.12 19.69
CA ALA A 44 3.46 -8.58 19.66
C ALA A 44 2.67 -9.26 20.79
N LEU A 45 2.70 -8.69 22.00
CA LEU A 45 1.94 -9.18 23.16
C LEU A 45 0.43 -8.99 23.00
N LEU A 46 -0.01 -7.88 22.38
CA LEU A 46 -1.42 -7.72 22.03
C LEU A 46 -1.85 -8.82 21.05
N LEU A 47 -1.11 -8.97 19.94
CA LEU A 47 -1.43 -9.90 18.88
C LEU A 47 -1.30 -11.38 19.28
N SER A 48 -0.52 -11.72 20.32
CA SER A 48 -0.43 -13.09 20.82
C SER A 48 -1.73 -13.63 21.42
N GLN A 49 -2.67 -12.73 21.73
CA GLN A 49 -3.99 -13.04 22.28
C GLN A 49 -5.04 -13.20 21.18
N TYR A 50 -4.68 -12.94 19.92
CA TYR A 50 -5.58 -13.04 18.78
C TYR A 50 -5.39 -14.35 18.03
N ARG A 51 -6.50 -14.95 17.58
CA ARG A 51 -6.51 -16.12 16.69
C ARG A 51 -7.02 -15.77 15.30
N LEU A 52 -6.47 -16.41 14.27
CA LEU A 52 -6.95 -16.24 12.89
C LEU A 52 -8.32 -16.88 12.73
N LEU A 53 -9.30 -16.07 12.32
CA LEU A 53 -10.68 -16.50 12.12
C LEU A 53 -10.90 -16.86 10.66
N ASP A 54 -10.71 -15.87 9.77
CA ASP A 54 -10.95 -16.02 8.34
C ASP A 54 -9.97 -15.20 7.49
N VAL A 55 -9.83 -15.60 6.22
CA VAL A 55 -8.93 -14.97 5.26
C VAL A 55 -9.65 -14.79 3.93
N ALA A 56 -9.51 -13.60 3.35
CA ALA A 56 -10.03 -13.31 2.02
C ALA A 56 -8.97 -12.64 1.14
N ARG A 57 -8.90 -13.05 -0.12
CA ARG A 57 -8.17 -12.34 -1.16
C ARG A 57 -8.88 -11.04 -1.48
N ARG A 58 -8.14 -9.95 -1.56
CA ARG A 58 -8.66 -8.62 -1.90
C ARG A 58 -7.96 -8.08 -3.14
N VAL A 59 -8.75 -7.73 -4.16
CA VAL A 59 -8.26 -7.06 -5.36
C VAL A 59 -8.71 -5.59 -5.35
N VAL A 60 -7.78 -4.68 -5.02
CA VAL A 60 -8.01 -3.22 -5.03
C VAL A 60 -7.00 -2.46 -5.88
N GLY A 61 -7.51 -1.64 -6.79
CA GLY A 61 -6.72 -0.71 -7.58
C GLY A 61 -5.81 -1.39 -8.61
N VAL A 62 -5.41 -0.62 -9.61
CA VAL A 62 -4.61 -1.11 -10.74
C VAL A 62 -3.27 -1.72 -10.32
N GLY A 63 -2.64 -1.20 -9.26
CA GLY A 63 -1.33 -1.66 -8.78
C GLY A 63 -1.35 -2.93 -7.91
N SER A 64 -2.53 -3.45 -7.51
CA SER A 64 -2.59 -4.71 -6.76
C SER A 64 -3.03 -5.90 -7.63
N VAL A 65 -3.38 -5.68 -8.91
CA VAL A 65 -3.69 -6.76 -9.85
C VAL A 65 -2.42 -7.57 -10.10
N GLY A 66 -2.51 -8.89 -9.96
CA GLY A 66 -1.36 -9.80 -10.10
C GLY A 66 -0.48 -9.97 -8.86
N THR A 67 -0.76 -9.26 -7.76
CA THR A 67 0.00 -9.42 -6.50
C THR A 67 -0.82 -10.15 -5.42
N ARG A 68 -0.13 -10.76 -4.44
CA ARG A 68 -0.75 -11.40 -3.28
C ARG A 68 -1.20 -10.35 -2.27
N CYS A 69 -2.51 -10.11 -2.22
CA CYS A 69 -3.11 -9.22 -1.25
C CYS A 69 -4.28 -9.92 -0.54
N PHE A 70 -4.15 -10.08 0.78
CA PHE A 70 -5.10 -10.78 1.62
C PHE A 70 -5.53 -9.91 2.79
N ILE A 71 -6.73 -10.15 3.28
CA ILE A 71 -7.29 -9.57 4.49
C ILE A 71 -7.48 -10.70 5.48
N LEU A 72 -6.98 -10.50 6.70
CA LEU A 72 -7.05 -11.45 7.81
C LEU A 72 -8.02 -10.90 8.83
N ALA A 73 -9.07 -11.66 9.15
CA ALA A 73 -9.93 -11.40 10.29
C ALA A 73 -9.37 -12.14 11.51
N LEU A 74 -9.04 -11.40 12.56
CA LEU A 74 -8.51 -11.91 13.81
C LEU A 74 -9.54 -11.72 14.93
N ARG A 75 -9.63 -12.72 15.80
CA ARG A 75 -10.51 -12.72 16.97
C ARG A 75 -9.70 -12.55 18.25
N GLY A 76 -10.00 -11.52 19.02
CA GLY A 76 -9.39 -11.28 20.33
C GLY A 76 -10.12 -11.98 21.48
N PRO A 77 -9.60 -11.88 22.70
CA PRO A 77 -10.12 -12.59 23.88
C PRO A 77 -11.47 -12.06 24.38
N ALA A 78 -11.86 -10.83 24.04
CA ALA A 78 -13.15 -10.24 24.38
C ALA A 78 -14.16 -10.35 23.23
N GLU A 79 -13.94 -11.28 22.30
CA GLU A 79 -14.76 -11.44 21.10
C GLU A 79 -14.85 -10.15 20.26
N GLU A 80 -13.74 -9.40 20.21
CA GLU A 80 -13.52 -8.27 19.32
C GLU A 80 -12.80 -8.69 18.03
N THR A 81 -13.04 -7.96 16.94
CA THR A 81 -12.42 -8.25 15.64
C THR A 81 -11.35 -7.22 15.32
N LEU A 82 -10.16 -7.72 14.96
CA LEU A 82 -9.10 -6.94 14.34
C LEU A 82 -8.95 -7.39 12.89
N ILE A 83 -8.96 -6.45 11.94
CA ILE A 83 -8.75 -6.76 10.52
C ILE A 83 -7.38 -6.26 10.09
N LEU A 84 -6.50 -7.18 9.68
CA LEU A 84 -5.19 -6.86 9.13
C LEU A 84 -5.16 -7.12 7.62
N GLN A 85 -4.26 -6.43 6.92
CA GLN A 85 -4.03 -6.60 5.49
C GLN A 85 -2.58 -7.06 5.26
N LEU A 86 -2.45 -8.25 4.67
CA LEU A 86 -1.20 -8.84 4.20
C LEU A 86 -0.99 -8.44 2.74
N LYS A 87 0.12 -7.77 2.44
CA LYS A 87 0.45 -7.30 1.08
C LYS A 87 1.84 -7.76 0.67
N GLU A 88 1.91 -8.37 -0.50
CA GLU A 88 3.20 -8.68 -1.14
C GLU A 88 3.97 -7.40 -1.42
N ALA A 89 5.26 -7.45 -1.11
CA ALA A 89 6.21 -6.41 -1.47
C ALA A 89 7.16 -6.98 -2.54
N GLY A 90 7.09 -6.38 -3.73
CA GLY A 90 8.04 -6.62 -4.81
C GLY A 90 9.18 -5.60 -4.81
N SER A 91 10.09 -5.76 -5.77
CA SER A 91 11.15 -4.80 -6.05
C SER A 91 10.60 -3.40 -6.35
N SER A 92 11.38 -2.37 -6.04
CA SER A 92 10.99 -1.00 -6.35
C SER A 92 10.95 -0.80 -7.87
N VAL A 93 9.88 -0.21 -8.41
CA VAL A 93 9.82 0.15 -9.84
C VAL A 93 10.93 1.14 -10.23
N VAL A 94 11.33 2.01 -9.30
CA VAL A 94 12.42 2.99 -9.51
C VAL A 94 13.78 2.29 -9.58
N GLU A 95 13.93 1.17 -8.87
CA GLU A 95 15.12 0.33 -8.97
C GLU A 95 15.08 -0.49 -10.26
N GLN A 96 14.01 -1.26 -10.47
CA GLN A 96 13.86 -2.19 -11.59
C GLN A 96 13.87 -1.50 -12.95
N PHE A 97 13.20 -0.34 -13.09
CA PHE A 97 13.04 0.35 -14.37
C PHE A 97 13.74 1.71 -14.41
N GLY A 98 14.04 2.30 -13.25
CA GLY A 98 14.73 3.60 -13.17
C GLY A 98 16.24 3.50 -12.99
N GLY A 99 16.79 2.30 -12.76
CA GLY A 99 18.24 2.11 -12.55
C GLY A 99 18.77 2.78 -11.28
N VAL A 100 17.88 3.14 -10.34
CA VAL A 100 18.28 3.81 -9.10
C VAL A 100 18.63 2.75 -8.06
N THR A 101 19.91 2.65 -7.75
CA THR A 101 20.39 1.78 -6.67
C THR A 101 19.90 2.29 -5.31
N PRO A 102 19.46 1.40 -4.41
CA PRO A 102 19.15 1.74 -3.03
C PRO A 102 20.31 2.49 -2.34
N LEU A 103 19.98 3.41 -1.43
CA LEU A 103 20.99 4.07 -0.61
C LEU A 103 21.64 3.06 0.34
N PRO A 104 22.97 3.03 0.48
CA PRO A 104 23.65 2.18 1.45
C PRO A 104 23.29 2.61 2.89
N GLY A 105 23.27 1.66 3.83
CA GLY A 105 22.95 1.89 5.24
C GLY A 105 21.56 1.43 5.71
N TYR A 106 20.76 2.34 6.30
CA TYR A 106 19.54 2.01 7.07
C TYR A 106 18.33 1.50 6.24
N LEU A 107 18.44 1.55 4.92
CA LEU A 107 17.51 0.90 3.98
C LEU A 107 18.22 -0.11 3.10
N ASP A 108 19.48 -0.45 3.41
CA ASP A 108 20.33 -1.25 2.56
C ASP A 108 19.71 -2.62 2.34
N PRO A 109 19.23 -2.90 1.12
CA PRO A 109 18.75 -4.21 0.82
C PRO A 109 19.91 -5.19 0.91
N ALA A 110 21.20 -4.85 0.73
CA ALA A 110 22.27 -5.82 0.96
C ALA A 110 22.33 -6.35 2.42
N LEU A 111 21.79 -5.63 3.40
CA LEU A 111 21.63 -6.12 4.79
C LEU A 111 20.40 -7.03 4.95
N PHE A 112 19.37 -6.85 4.11
CA PHE A 112 18.15 -7.67 4.09
C PHE A 112 17.62 -7.89 2.65
N PRO A 113 18.38 -8.55 1.74
CA PRO A 113 18.16 -8.41 0.28
C PRO A 113 16.88 -9.08 -0.18
N GLU A 114 16.41 -10.01 0.62
CA GLU A 114 15.21 -10.78 0.42
C GLU A 114 14.02 -10.23 1.22
N GLN A 115 14.06 -8.97 1.69
CA GLN A 115 13.00 -8.37 2.50
C GLN A 115 12.49 -7.04 1.95
N GLN A 116 11.90 -7.07 0.75
CA GLN A 116 11.19 -5.89 0.21
C GLN A 116 10.08 -5.40 1.15
N GLY A 117 9.51 -6.30 1.98
CA GLY A 117 8.64 -5.95 3.10
C GLY A 117 9.29 -4.98 4.09
N TYR A 118 10.53 -5.22 4.52
CA TYR A 118 11.28 -4.33 5.40
C TYR A 118 11.45 -2.95 4.76
N ARG A 119 11.86 -2.89 3.48
CA ARG A 119 12.01 -1.62 2.74
C ARG A 119 10.71 -0.82 2.78
N VAL A 120 9.57 -1.44 2.51
CA VAL A 120 8.26 -0.78 2.54
C VAL A 120 7.94 -0.24 3.94
N VAL A 121 8.15 -1.04 4.99
CA VAL A 121 7.89 -0.64 6.38
C VAL A 121 8.81 0.49 6.84
N ALA A 122 10.11 0.37 6.59
CA ALA A 122 11.10 1.37 6.96
C ALA A 122 10.85 2.70 6.24
N CYS A 123 10.58 2.69 4.92
CA CYS A 123 10.22 3.89 4.18
C CYS A 123 8.95 4.55 4.73
N GLN A 124 7.91 3.77 5.08
CA GLN A 124 6.72 4.33 5.72
C GLN A 124 7.04 4.99 7.06
N ARG A 125 7.81 4.32 7.93
CA ARG A 125 8.24 4.87 9.23
C ARG A 125 9.10 6.14 9.12
N ILE A 126 9.91 6.26 8.07
CA ILE A 126 10.73 7.45 7.81
C ILE A 126 9.87 8.62 7.28
N LEU A 127 8.99 8.35 6.33
CA LEU A 127 8.26 9.38 5.59
C LEU A 127 6.99 9.86 6.30
N GLN A 128 6.29 8.97 7.02
CA GLN A 128 5.03 9.28 7.66
C GLN A 128 5.26 9.91 9.04
N ALA A 129 4.58 11.03 9.31
CA ALA A 129 4.63 11.66 10.63
C ALA A 129 4.05 10.76 11.74
N VAL A 130 3.03 9.96 11.40
CA VAL A 130 2.45 8.93 12.24
C VAL A 130 2.27 7.70 11.36
N SER A 131 2.95 6.61 11.70
CA SER A 131 2.80 5.31 11.04
C SER A 131 1.75 4.46 11.75
N ASP A 132 1.20 3.49 11.02
CA ASP A 132 0.34 2.46 11.58
C ASP A 132 1.08 1.66 12.68
N PRO A 133 0.54 1.55 13.92
CA PRO A 133 1.15 0.75 14.99
C PRO A 133 1.31 -0.74 14.64
N PHE A 134 0.46 -1.27 13.75
CA PHE A 134 0.48 -2.66 13.27
C PHE A 134 1.33 -2.84 12.02
N LEU A 135 2.20 -1.87 11.69
CA LEU A 135 3.06 -1.98 10.53
C LEU A 135 4.27 -2.89 10.83
N GLY A 136 4.32 -4.04 10.17
CA GLY A 136 5.43 -5.00 10.26
C GLY A 136 5.67 -5.71 8.93
N PHE A 137 6.73 -6.50 8.86
CA PHE A 137 7.20 -7.15 7.63
C PHE A 137 7.51 -8.61 7.89
N LEU A 138 7.57 -9.41 6.85
CA LEU A 138 7.91 -10.82 6.97
C LEU A 138 8.34 -11.41 5.62
N LYS A 139 8.88 -12.62 5.69
CA LYS A 139 9.05 -13.51 4.54
C LYS A 139 8.34 -14.82 4.84
N GLU A 140 7.55 -15.30 3.89
CA GLU A 140 6.84 -16.57 4.01
C GLU A 140 6.72 -17.22 2.62
N SER A 141 6.97 -18.52 2.54
CA SER A 141 6.84 -19.31 1.32
C SER A 141 7.55 -18.70 0.09
N GLY A 142 8.74 -18.12 0.31
CA GLY A 142 9.55 -17.48 -0.74
C GLY A 142 9.14 -16.06 -1.11
N PHE A 143 8.02 -15.55 -0.60
CA PHE A 143 7.54 -14.19 -0.85
C PHE A 143 7.81 -13.27 0.32
N THR A 144 7.96 -11.98 0.02
CA THR A 144 8.14 -10.94 1.05
C THR A 144 6.85 -10.15 1.18
N PHE A 145 6.49 -9.82 2.42
CA PHE A 145 5.24 -9.15 2.71
C PHE A 145 5.42 -8.04 3.75
N TYR A 146 4.43 -7.17 3.79
CA TYR A 146 4.15 -6.31 4.94
C TYR A 146 2.71 -6.51 5.41
N LEU A 147 2.52 -6.42 6.72
CA LEU A 147 1.20 -6.38 7.36
C LEU A 147 0.92 -4.97 7.87
N ARG A 148 -0.36 -4.60 7.83
CA ARG A 148 -0.89 -3.34 8.36
C ARG A 148 -2.34 -3.49 8.77
N LEU A 149 -2.86 -2.56 9.56
CA LEU A 149 -4.29 -2.44 9.85
C LEU A 149 -5.08 -2.17 8.56
N PHE A 150 -6.12 -2.97 8.32
CA PHE A 150 -7.02 -2.74 7.20
C PHE A 150 -7.98 -1.60 7.53
N ARG A 151 -8.08 -0.61 6.62
CA ARG A 151 -8.90 0.60 6.78
C ARG A 151 -8.58 1.39 8.06
N ASN A 152 -7.34 1.84 8.18
CA ASN A 152 -6.96 2.84 9.18
C ASN A 152 -7.63 4.19 8.86
N ARG A 153 -8.92 4.38 9.23
CA ARG A 153 -9.72 5.63 9.17
C ARG A 153 -9.31 6.62 8.07
N ASN A 154 -9.12 6.15 6.84
CA ASN A 154 -8.74 7.01 5.73
C ASN A 154 -9.98 7.78 5.30
N ALA A 155 -10.01 9.07 5.55
CA ALA A 155 -11.00 9.95 4.93
C ALA A 155 -10.75 9.94 3.41
N SER A 156 -11.75 9.54 2.64
CA SER A 156 -11.77 9.77 1.20
C SER A 156 -12.30 11.18 0.95
N PHE A 157 -11.71 11.86 -0.04
CA PHE A 157 -12.14 13.18 -0.46
C PHE A 157 -12.85 13.05 -1.81
N GLU A 158 -14.09 13.53 -1.89
CA GLU A 158 -14.84 13.62 -3.15
C GLU A 158 -14.33 14.85 -3.95
N ILE A 159 -13.15 14.70 -4.55
CA ILE A 159 -12.47 15.78 -5.29
C ILE A 159 -13.39 16.41 -6.35
N PRO A 160 -14.18 15.66 -7.16
CA PRO A 160 -15.05 16.26 -8.16
C PRO A 160 -16.17 17.15 -7.59
N ALA A 161 -16.54 16.96 -6.32
CA ALA A 161 -17.57 17.76 -5.66
C ALA A 161 -17.00 19.02 -4.98
N MET A 162 -15.68 19.21 -4.98
CA MET A 162 -15.05 20.36 -4.36
C MET A 162 -15.22 21.63 -5.21
N ASN A 163 -15.54 22.74 -4.57
CA ASN A 163 -15.38 24.05 -5.20
C ASN A 163 -13.90 24.46 -5.25
N SER A 164 -13.59 25.56 -5.95
CA SER A 164 -12.21 26.01 -6.18
C SER A 164 -11.43 26.31 -4.90
N VAL A 165 -12.09 26.78 -3.83
CA VAL A 165 -11.43 27.05 -2.54
C VAL A 165 -11.07 25.73 -1.87
N GLN A 166 -12.03 24.81 -1.75
CA GLN A 166 -11.84 23.49 -1.16
C GLN A 166 -10.74 22.71 -1.88
N PHE A 167 -10.72 22.76 -3.22
CA PHE A 167 -9.70 22.09 -4.02
C PHE A 167 -8.30 22.68 -3.77
N ARG A 168 -8.18 24.02 -3.70
CA ARG A 168 -6.89 24.68 -3.38
C ARG A 168 -6.39 24.31 -1.99
N ASP A 169 -7.28 24.25 -1.00
CA ASP A 169 -6.92 23.87 0.37
C ASP A 169 -6.48 22.40 0.42
N TYR A 170 -7.21 21.51 -0.26
CA TYR A 170 -6.82 20.10 -0.40
C TYR A 170 -5.44 19.96 -1.06
N ALA A 171 -5.20 20.63 -2.18
CA ALA A 171 -3.90 20.61 -2.87
C ALA A 171 -2.77 21.14 -1.98
N ARG A 172 -3.01 22.19 -1.18
CA ARG A 172 -2.04 22.73 -0.22
C ARG A 172 -1.72 21.72 0.88
N ILE A 173 -2.72 21.02 1.41
CA ILE A 173 -2.52 19.97 2.41
C ILE A 173 -1.66 18.84 1.83
N CYS A 174 -1.99 18.35 0.62
CA CYS A 174 -1.20 17.34 -0.08
C CYS A 174 0.24 17.80 -0.29
N ALA A 175 0.44 19.05 -0.73
CA ALA A 175 1.76 19.62 -0.93
C ALA A 175 2.57 19.68 0.37
N VAL A 176 1.98 20.10 1.49
CA VAL A 176 2.64 20.15 2.80
C VAL A 176 3.02 18.74 3.28
N VAL A 177 2.12 17.77 3.17
CA VAL A 177 2.40 16.37 3.56
C VAL A 177 3.54 15.80 2.73
N LEU A 178 3.51 16.01 1.41
CA LEU A 178 4.55 15.56 0.49
C LEU A 178 5.89 16.25 0.80
N ALA A 179 5.91 17.57 0.96
CA ALA A 179 7.12 18.33 1.28
C ALA A 179 7.76 17.85 2.59
N ARG A 180 6.95 17.60 3.64
CA ARG A 180 7.44 17.05 4.91
C ARG A 180 8.08 15.67 4.73
N ALA A 181 7.46 14.80 3.94
CA ALA A 181 8.01 13.48 3.65
C ALA A 181 9.36 13.59 2.91
N HIS A 182 9.45 14.41 1.86
CA HIS A 182 10.69 14.60 1.10
C HIS A 182 11.80 15.31 1.90
N ALA A 183 11.44 16.19 2.83
CA ALA A 183 12.40 16.85 3.73
C ALA A 183 13.12 15.88 4.67
N ARG A 184 12.62 14.65 4.85
CA ARG A 184 13.30 13.57 5.58
C ARG A 184 14.39 12.87 4.77
N SER A 185 14.55 13.19 3.49
CA SER A 185 15.61 12.60 2.66
C SER A 185 16.97 13.27 2.91
N PRO A 186 18.09 12.52 2.86
CA PRO A 186 19.43 13.09 3.08
C PRO A 186 19.81 14.22 2.10
N LYS A 187 19.20 14.25 0.91
CA LYS A 187 19.47 15.26 -0.14
C LYS A 187 18.51 16.45 -0.12
N ALA A 188 17.61 16.55 0.87
CA ALA A 188 16.58 17.57 0.89
C ALA A 188 17.12 19.00 0.78
N ALA A 189 18.19 19.34 1.52
CA ALA A 189 18.79 20.67 1.47
C ALA A 189 19.41 20.98 0.10
N PHE A 190 20.09 20.01 -0.51
CA PHE A 190 20.66 20.15 -1.86
C PHE A 190 19.56 20.38 -2.91
N VAL A 191 18.51 19.56 -2.88
CA VAL A 191 17.36 19.71 -3.80
C VAL A 191 16.70 21.07 -3.59
N SER A 192 16.44 21.47 -2.34
CA SER A 192 15.84 22.78 -2.04
C SER A 192 16.69 23.95 -2.55
N GLY A 193 18.02 23.87 -2.41
CA GLY A 193 18.93 24.90 -2.91
C GLY A 193 18.97 24.96 -4.44
N TYR A 194 18.95 23.80 -5.11
CA TYR A 194 18.89 23.70 -6.57
C TYR A 194 17.60 24.28 -7.14
N LEU A 195 16.46 24.01 -6.49
CA LEU A 195 15.15 24.55 -6.90
C LEU A 195 15.06 26.07 -6.67
N GLY A 196 15.71 26.58 -5.62
CA GLY A 196 15.68 27.99 -5.26
C GLY A 196 14.29 28.47 -4.85
N THR A 197 14.04 29.79 -4.98
CA THR A 197 12.77 30.44 -4.64
C THR A 197 11.95 30.83 -5.88
N GLY A 198 12.44 30.49 -7.07
CA GLY A 198 11.80 30.82 -8.33
C GLY A 198 10.73 29.80 -8.73
N ASP A 199 9.91 30.20 -9.70
CA ASP A 199 8.77 29.40 -10.17
C ASP A 199 9.12 28.45 -11.33
N SER A 200 10.40 28.30 -11.70
CA SER A 200 10.82 27.47 -12.84
C SER A 200 10.36 26.02 -12.66
N PHE A 201 10.59 25.43 -11.49
CA PHE A 201 10.20 24.07 -11.17
C PHE A 201 8.69 23.89 -11.02
N PRO A 202 7.94 24.70 -10.24
CA PRO A 202 6.48 24.62 -10.21
C PRO A 202 5.84 24.73 -11.60
N ARG A 203 6.34 25.62 -12.47
CA ARG A 203 5.86 25.74 -13.85
C ARG A 203 6.17 24.49 -14.68
N ALA A 204 7.35 23.90 -14.52
CA ALA A 204 7.70 22.65 -15.20
C ALA A 204 6.82 21.49 -14.75
N VAL A 205 6.58 21.34 -13.45
CA VAL A 205 5.68 20.32 -12.88
C VAL A 205 4.26 20.51 -13.38
N ALA A 206 3.74 21.75 -13.41
CA ALA A 206 2.41 22.04 -13.92
C ALA A 206 2.26 21.65 -15.40
N ARG A 207 3.23 22.04 -16.25
CA ARG A 207 3.23 21.65 -17.68
C ARG A 207 3.31 20.13 -17.86
N TRP A 208 4.19 19.46 -17.12
CA TRP A 208 4.30 17.99 -17.17
C TRP A 208 2.99 17.32 -16.72
N SER A 209 2.36 17.83 -15.67
CA SER A 209 1.10 17.27 -15.15
C SER A 209 -0.04 17.37 -16.16
N SER A 210 -0.16 18.50 -16.87
CA SER A 210 -1.14 18.65 -17.96
C SER A 210 -0.85 17.69 -19.10
N ALA A 211 0.39 17.64 -19.60
CA ALA A 211 0.76 16.73 -20.69
C ALA A 211 0.58 15.25 -20.33
N TYR A 212 0.84 14.88 -19.07
CA TYR A 212 0.62 13.52 -18.58
C TYR A 212 -0.88 13.19 -18.47
N ALA A 213 -1.73 14.17 -18.13
CA ALA A 213 -3.17 13.99 -18.15
C ALA A 213 -3.67 13.72 -19.57
N ASP A 214 -3.22 14.53 -20.56
CA ASP A 214 -3.55 14.33 -21.98
C ASP A 214 -3.13 12.92 -22.44
N GLN A 215 -1.90 12.50 -22.12
CA GLN A 215 -1.41 11.15 -22.45
C GLN A 215 -2.27 10.05 -21.81
N ALA A 216 -2.67 10.21 -20.54
CA ALA A 216 -3.49 9.22 -19.87
C ALA A 216 -4.90 9.09 -20.48
N GLU A 217 -5.47 10.20 -20.96
CA GLU A 217 -6.75 10.22 -21.69
C GLU A 217 -6.62 9.54 -23.05
N GLU A 218 -5.55 9.82 -23.80
CA GLU A 218 -5.25 9.16 -25.08
C GLU A 218 -5.03 7.65 -24.92
N ASP A 219 -4.26 7.24 -23.90
CA ASP A 219 -4.01 5.83 -23.59
C ASP A 219 -5.31 5.11 -23.24
N TYR A 220 -6.20 5.76 -22.48
CA TYR A 220 -7.51 5.20 -22.14
C TYR A 220 -8.40 5.06 -23.38
N ALA A 221 -8.42 6.05 -24.27
CA ALA A 221 -9.15 5.96 -25.54
C ALA A 221 -8.62 4.80 -26.40
N GLY A 222 -7.30 4.63 -26.48
CA GLY A 222 -6.65 3.51 -27.16
C GLY A 222 -6.99 2.15 -26.54
N PHE A 223 -7.04 2.07 -25.20
CA PHE A 223 -7.47 0.88 -24.46
C PHE A 223 -8.93 0.51 -24.76
N VAL A 224 -9.85 1.47 -24.75
CA VAL A 224 -11.27 1.24 -25.04
C VAL A 224 -11.47 0.80 -26.49
N ALA A 225 -10.78 1.43 -27.45
CA ALA A 225 -10.82 1.00 -28.85
C ALA A 225 -10.30 -0.43 -29.02
N ALA A 226 -9.19 -0.78 -28.35
CA ALA A 226 -8.64 -2.14 -28.36
C ALA A 226 -9.63 -3.19 -27.88
N ALA A 227 -10.32 -2.91 -26.77
CA ALA A 227 -11.33 -3.78 -26.21
C ALA A 227 -12.52 -3.94 -27.17
N ARG A 228 -12.98 -2.84 -27.76
CA ARG A 228 -14.08 -2.84 -28.74
C ARG A 228 -13.74 -3.65 -30.00
N ASP A 229 -12.49 -3.58 -30.45
CA ASP A 229 -11.99 -4.33 -31.61
C ASP A 229 -11.72 -5.81 -31.28
N GLY A 230 -11.96 -6.24 -30.05
CA GLY A 230 -11.77 -7.63 -29.63
C GLY A 230 -10.31 -8.06 -29.46
N ARG A 231 -9.36 -7.12 -29.34
CA ARG A 231 -7.93 -7.44 -29.14
C ARG A 231 -7.66 -8.13 -27.80
N PHE A 232 -8.52 -7.93 -26.82
CA PHE A 232 -8.57 -8.68 -25.57
C PHE A 232 -9.98 -8.64 -24.98
N THR A 233 -10.29 -9.59 -24.12
CA THR A 233 -11.58 -9.65 -23.42
C THR A 233 -11.57 -8.74 -22.19
N VAL A 234 -12.56 -7.87 -22.07
CA VAL A 234 -12.82 -7.11 -20.85
C VAL A 234 -13.91 -7.84 -20.09
N ALA A 235 -13.68 -8.12 -18.81
CA ALA A 235 -14.72 -8.69 -17.95
C ALA A 235 -15.90 -7.72 -17.85
N ALA A 236 -17.11 -8.25 -18.04
CA ALA A 236 -18.36 -7.50 -17.95
C ALA A 236 -18.63 -6.97 -16.53
#